data_AF-X0M9P3-F1
#
_entry.id   AF-X0M9P3-F1
#
_cell.length_a   1.000
_cell.length_b   1.000
_cell.length_c   1.000
_cell.angle_alpha   90.00
_cell.angle_beta   90.00
_cell.angle_gamma   90.00
#
_symmetry.space_group_name_H-M   'P 1'
#
loop_
_entity.id
_entity.type
_entity.pdbx_description
1 polymer ?
#
loop_
_entity_poly.entity_id
_entity_poly.type
_entity_poly.pdbx_seq_one_letter_code
_entity_poly.pdbx_strand_id
1 'polypeptide(L)'
;MPAPSKVFPKLLSQPRPSQRSTSSGLKCAGCGSSSHRLNICMKASEHGLMTGCPWCNTLEHSLANCPETKHDLAMQLEVIQMRANMPSFQPTQEWVDVVRAAVANGHNSPSSFPWTIQFAKTLHNSLSHYQRGLDRVGFNNRKGLPIDPDTKDWESVQRKFPPFEGY
;
A
#
# COMPACT_ATOMS: atom_id res chain seq x y z
N MET A 1 40.25 -47.59 17.88
CA MET A 1 40.72 -46.20 18.06
C MET A 1 39.66 -45.26 17.49
N PRO A 2 38.83 -44.58 18.29
CA PRO A 2 37.94 -43.53 17.79
C PRO A 2 38.66 -42.17 17.78
N ALA A 3 38.47 -41.39 16.72
CA ALA A 3 39.01 -40.04 16.56
C ALA A 3 38.27 -39.01 17.44
N PRO A 4 38.94 -37.95 17.94
CA PRO A 4 38.33 -37.00 18.86
C PRO A 4 37.39 -36.01 18.17
N SER A 5 36.19 -35.88 18.74
CA SER A 5 35.17 -34.89 18.40
C SER A 5 35.68 -33.46 18.54
N LYS A 6 35.61 -32.66 17.46
CA LYS A 6 35.85 -31.22 17.52
C LYS A 6 34.59 -30.51 18.02
N VAL A 7 34.64 -30.09 19.28
CA VAL A 7 33.66 -29.19 19.90
C VAL A 7 33.92 -27.78 19.38
N PHE A 8 32.98 -27.20 18.64
CA PHE A 8 32.98 -25.77 18.33
C PHE A 8 32.24 -25.01 19.44
N PRO A 9 32.82 -23.94 20.02
CA PRO A 9 32.13 -23.14 21.01
C PRO A 9 30.97 -22.37 20.37
N LYS A 10 29.80 -22.49 21.01
CA LYS A 10 28.54 -21.83 20.67
C LYS A 10 28.73 -20.32 20.84
N LEU A 11 28.95 -19.60 19.73
CA LEU A 11 28.91 -18.14 19.71
C LEU A 11 27.54 -17.68 20.22
N LEU A 12 27.56 -16.98 21.35
CA LEU A 12 26.39 -16.40 21.99
C LEU A 12 25.62 -15.54 20.99
N SER A 13 24.45 -16.00 20.59
CA SER A 13 23.46 -15.22 19.87
C SER A 13 22.99 -14.10 20.79
N GLN A 14 23.28 -12.86 20.41
CA GLN A 14 22.68 -11.69 21.04
C GLN A 14 21.15 -11.79 20.94
N PRO A 15 20.38 -11.46 21.99
CA PRO A 15 18.93 -11.48 21.92
C PRO A 15 18.45 -10.42 20.92
N ARG A 16 17.81 -10.89 19.85
CA ARG A 16 17.02 -10.08 18.91
C ARG A 16 16.00 -9.27 19.73
N PRO A 17 15.88 -7.94 19.55
CA PRO A 17 14.85 -7.16 20.21
C PRO A 17 13.47 -7.78 19.91
N SER A 18 12.80 -8.15 20.99
CA SER A 18 11.47 -8.74 21.02
C SER A 18 10.47 -7.79 20.38
N GLN A 19 9.91 -8.17 19.24
CA GLN A 19 8.57 -7.72 18.87
C GLN A 19 7.64 -8.92 18.92
N ARG A 20 7.02 -9.02 20.08
CA ARG A 20 5.84 -9.79 20.44
C ARG A 20 4.77 -9.61 19.35
N SER A 21 4.75 -10.50 18.35
CA SER A 21 3.63 -10.66 17.44
C SER A 21 2.53 -11.44 18.15
N THR A 22 1.84 -10.78 19.09
CA THR A 22 0.52 -11.26 19.50
C THR A 22 -0.41 -11.05 18.32
N SER A 23 -0.75 -12.14 17.64
CA SER A 23 -1.78 -12.25 16.61
C SER A 23 -3.19 -12.06 17.19
N SER A 24 -3.44 -10.95 17.87
CA SER A 24 -4.78 -10.42 18.02
C SER A 24 -5.12 -9.75 16.68
N GLY A 25 -6.17 -10.22 16.00
CA GLY A 25 -6.58 -9.74 14.68
C GLY A 25 -6.56 -8.21 14.60
N LEU A 26 -5.51 -7.67 13.96
CA LEU A 26 -5.20 -6.24 14.02
C LEU A 26 -6.31 -5.48 13.31
N LYS A 27 -7.11 -4.74 14.09
CA LYS A 27 -8.08 -3.78 13.58
C LYS A 27 -7.41 -2.82 12.60
N CYS A 28 -8.15 -2.39 11.59
CA CYS A 28 -7.71 -1.33 10.69
C CYS A 28 -7.31 -0.08 11.49
N ALA A 29 -6.07 0.38 11.33
CA ALA A 29 -5.61 1.57 12.04
C ALA A 29 -6.35 2.86 11.62
N GLY A 30 -6.88 2.91 10.38
CA GLY A 30 -7.57 4.10 9.87
C GLY A 30 -9.02 4.24 10.38
N CYS A 31 -9.75 3.13 10.49
CA CYS A 31 -11.19 3.15 10.79
C CYS A 31 -11.60 2.32 12.03
N GLY A 32 -10.71 1.51 12.59
CA GLY A 32 -10.97 0.66 13.76
C GLY A 32 -11.72 -0.64 13.47
N SER A 33 -12.10 -0.91 12.22
CA SER A 33 -12.80 -2.14 11.81
C SER A 33 -11.93 -3.38 11.98
N SER A 34 -12.51 -4.51 12.39
CA SER A 34 -11.82 -5.82 12.42
C SER A 34 -11.96 -6.62 11.14
N SER A 35 -12.74 -6.14 10.16
CA SER A 35 -12.99 -6.86 8.90
C SER A 35 -11.90 -6.68 7.84
N HIS A 36 -11.11 -5.61 7.94
CA HIS A 36 -10.04 -5.30 6.99
C HIS A 36 -8.87 -4.61 7.69
N ARG A 37 -7.75 -4.48 6.97
CA ARG A 37 -6.57 -3.71 7.35
C ARG A 37 -6.50 -2.41 6.54
N LEU A 38 -5.57 -1.53 6.92
CA LEU A 38 -5.37 -0.23 6.29
C LEU A 38 -5.13 -0.30 4.77
N ASN A 39 -4.50 -1.37 4.26
CA ASN A 39 -4.29 -1.58 2.82
C ASN A 39 -5.59 -1.64 2.00
N ILE A 40 -6.71 -2.08 2.58
CA ILE A 40 -8.02 -2.19 1.91
C ILE A 40 -8.99 -1.09 2.37
N CYS A 41 -8.64 -0.36 3.43
CA CYS A 41 -9.48 0.69 3.99
C CYS A 41 -9.76 1.81 2.96
N MET A 42 -11.01 2.26 2.86
CA MET A 42 -11.45 3.36 2.01
C MET A 42 -11.61 4.66 2.78
N LYS A 43 -11.44 4.66 4.10
CA LYS A 43 -11.57 5.88 4.90
C LYS A 43 -10.43 6.84 4.57
N ALA A 44 -10.73 7.79 3.70
CA ALA A 44 -9.90 8.94 3.40
C ALA A 44 -10.30 10.12 4.29
N SER A 45 -9.38 11.07 4.46
CA SER A 45 -9.69 12.37 5.05
C SER A 45 -10.67 13.16 4.18
N GLU A 46 -11.20 14.27 4.70
CA GLU A 46 -12.00 15.23 3.93
C GLU A 46 -11.25 15.77 2.70
N HIS A 47 -9.92 15.71 2.73
CA HIS A 47 -9.07 16.07 1.60
C HIS A 47 -8.90 14.95 0.58
N GLY A 48 -9.61 13.82 0.70
CA GLY A 48 -9.60 12.72 -0.27
C GLY A 48 -8.37 11.82 -0.22
N LEU A 49 -7.60 11.92 0.87
CA LEU A 49 -6.30 11.26 1.01
C LEU A 49 -6.25 10.34 2.22
N MET A 50 -5.49 9.26 2.09
CA MET A 50 -5.16 8.37 3.20
C MET A 50 -3.77 8.66 3.75
N THR A 51 -3.62 8.46 5.06
CA THR A 51 -2.33 8.55 5.75
C THR A 51 -1.96 7.21 6.35
N GLY A 52 -0.69 7.06 6.70
CA GLY A 52 -0.17 5.85 7.32
C GLY A 52 0.48 4.88 6.34
N CYS A 53 0.83 3.71 6.87
CA CYS A 53 1.52 2.65 6.16
C CYS A 53 0.56 1.45 6.00
N PRO A 54 0.10 1.16 4.77
CA PRO A 54 -0.81 0.04 4.51
C PRO A 54 -0.18 -1.31 4.83
N TRP A 55 1.15 -1.42 4.75
CA TRP A 55 1.91 -2.63 5.08
C TRP A 55 1.86 -2.94 6.58
N CYS A 56 2.36 -2.00 7.38
CA CYS A 56 2.40 -2.13 8.84
C CYS A 56 1.02 -1.99 9.50
N ASN A 57 0.00 -1.50 8.77
CA ASN A 57 -1.32 -1.16 9.32
C ASN A 57 -1.19 -0.19 10.51
N THR A 58 -0.55 0.94 10.28
CA THR A 58 -0.32 2.00 11.28
C THR A 58 -0.51 3.38 10.64
N LEU A 59 -0.80 4.38 11.46
CA LEU A 59 -0.85 5.80 11.06
C LEU A 59 0.43 6.56 11.44
N GLU A 60 1.38 5.92 12.13
CA GLU A 60 2.57 6.56 12.69
C GLU A 60 3.62 6.94 11.63
N HIS A 61 3.67 6.21 10.51
CA HIS A 61 4.56 6.46 9.39
C HIS A 61 3.87 6.19 8.05
N SER A 62 4.32 6.83 6.98
CA SER A 62 3.87 6.56 5.61
C SER A 62 4.58 5.34 5.01
N LEU A 63 4.08 4.81 3.90
CA LEU A 63 4.80 3.78 3.15
C LEU A 63 6.21 4.25 2.74
N ALA A 64 6.35 5.52 2.37
CA ALA A 64 7.62 6.16 2.02
C ALA A 64 8.68 6.06 3.13
N ASN A 65 8.24 6.16 4.38
CA ASN A 65 9.12 6.20 5.56
C ASN A 65 9.04 4.91 6.37
N CYS A 66 8.57 3.82 5.78
CA CYS A 66 8.36 2.60 6.53
C CYS A 66 9.71 1.88 6.79
N PRO A 67 10.06 1.63 8.07
CA PRO A 67 11.36 1.06 8.45
C PRO A 67 11.50 -0.41 8.08
N GLU A 68 10.38 -1.12 7.91
CA GLU A 68 10.34 -2.52 7.49
C GLU A 68 10.45 -2.66 5.98
N THR A 69 10.00 -1.66 5.23
CA THR A 69 10.15 -1.63 3.79
C THR A 69 11.50 -1.04 3.44
N LYS A 70 12.55 -1.88 3.37
CA LYS A 70 13.72 -1.51 2.59
C LYS A 70 13.35 -1.53 1.10
N HIS A 71 12.63 -0.49 0.66
CA HIS A 71 12.31 -0.05 -0.71
C HIS A 71 12.48 -1.07 -1.86
N ASP A 72 11.83 -2.23 -1.76
CA ASP A 72 11.69 -3.14 -2.88
C ASP A 72 10.63 -2.61 -3.83
N LEU A 73 11.02 -2.37 -5.09
CA LEU A 73 10.15 -1.89 -6.15
C LEU A 73 8.95 -2.81 -6.36
N ALA A 74 9.14 -4.14 -6.27
CA ALA A 74 8.06 -5.11 -6.46
C ALA A 74 6.97 -4.94 -5.40
N MET A 75 7.36 -4.79 -4.14
CA MET A 75 6.43 -4.54 -3.03
C MET A 75 5.73 -3.17 -3.15
N GLN A 76 6.43 -2.13 -3.60
CA GLN A 76 5.78 -0.84 -3.85
C GLN A 76 4.71 -0.94 -4.93
N LEU A 77 5.01 -1.62 -6.05
CA LEU A 77 4.04 -1.89 -7.11
C LEU A 77 2.88 -2.75 -6.62
N GLU A 78 3.14 -3.74 -5.75
CA GLU A 78 2.09 -4.54 -5.12
C GLU A 78 1.16 -3.67 -4.28
N VAL A 79 1.69 -2.76 -3.47
CA VAL A 79 0.86 -1.84 -2.67
C VAL A 79 0.03 -0.91 -3.58
N ILE A 80 0.61 -0.40 -4.67
CA ILE A 80 -0.11 0.42 -5.65
C ILE A 80 -1.25 -0.40 -6.28
N GLN A 81 -0.97 -1.63 -6.70
CA GLN A 81 -1.97 -2.55 -7.26
C GLN A 81 -3.02 -2.93 -6.21
N MET A 82 -2.65 -3.06 -4.93
CA MET A 82 -3.58 -3.28 -3.83
C MET A 82 -4.58 -2.13 -3.67
N ARG A 83 -4.21 -0.93 -4.11
CA ARG A 83 -5.00 0.31 -4.02
C ARG A 83 -5.71 0.71 -5.31
N ALA A 84 -5.70 -0.14 -6.34
CA ALA A 84 -6.42 0.13 -7.57
C ALA A 84 -7.91 0.39 -7.32
N ASN A 85 -8.46 1.42 -7.97
CA ASN A 85 -9.84 1.89 -7.81
C ASN A 85 -10.21 2.21 -6.35
N MET A 86 -9.27 2.74 -5.57
CA MET A 86 -9.48 3.18 -4.18
C MET A 86 -8.71 4.46 -3.89
N PRO A 87 -8.99 5.18 -2.78
CA PRO A 87 -8.25 6.39 -2.44
C PRO A 87 -6.73 6.16 -2.33
N SER A 88 -5.93 7.11 -2.81
CA SER A 88 -4.46 7.06 -2.68
C SER A 88 -3.99 7.39 -1.26
N PHE A 89 -2.84 6.83 -0.88
CA PHE A 89 -2.06 7.29 0.27
C PHE A 89 -1.29 8.56 -0.06
N GLN A 90 -0.95 9.34 0.98
CA GLN A 90 -0.02 10.45 0.89
C GLN A 90 1.44 10.00 1.00
N PRO A 91 2.34 10.70 0.28
CA PRO A 91 2.04 11.68 -0.78
C PRO A 91 1.68 10.98 -2.11
N THR A 92 0.72 11.54 -2.86
CA THR A 92 0.21 10.93 -4.12
C THR A 92 1.27 10.86 -5.22
N GLN A 93 2.19 11.82 -5.25
CA GLN A 93 3.21 11.91 -6.30
C GLN A 93 4.16 10.71 -6.30
N GLU A 94 4.39 10.11 -5.12
CA GLU A 94 5.35 9.02 -4.97
C GLU A 94 4.94 7.76 -5.74
N TRP A 95 3.66 7.40 -5.78
CA TRP A 95 3.28 6.17 -6.48
C TRP A 95 3.42 6.30 -8.00
N VAL A 96 3.15 7.49 -8.56
CA VAL A 96 3.29 7.74 -10.00
C VAL A 96 4.75 7.64 -10.40
N ASP A 97 5.65 8.22 -9.60
CA ASP A 97 7.08 8.19 -9.86
C ASP A 97 7.65 6.77 -9.73
N VAL A 98 7.15 5.97 -8.77
CA VAL A 98 7.48 4.54 -8.66
C VAL A 98 7.07 3.76 -9.91
N VAL A 99 5.84 3.94 -10.41
CA VAL A 99 5.39 3.26 -11.64
C VAL A 99 6.21 3.72 -12.84
N ARG A 100 6.50 5.03 -12.95
CA ARG A 100 7.31 5.57 -14.04
C ARG A 100 8.71 4.96 -14.05
N ALA A 101 9.35 4.87 -12.89
CA ALA A 101 10.66 4.23 -12.74
C ALA A 101 10.61 2.74 -13.09
N ALA A 102 9.56 2.02 -12.67
CA ALA A 102 9.38 0.62 -13.04
C ALA A 102 9.23 0.42 -14.55
N VAL A 103 8.38 1.20 -15.21
CA VAL A 103 8.16 1.14 -16.66
C VAL A 103 9.43 1.50 -17.43
N ALA A 104 10.17 2.52 -17.00
CA ALA A 104 11.45 2.89 -17.60
C ALA A 104 12.50 1.77 -17.48
N ASN A 105 12.44 0.96 -16.42
CA ASN A 105 13.29 -0.22 -16.22
C ASN A 105 12.76 -1.49 -16.90
N GLY A 106 11.75 -1.39 -17.77
CA GLY A 106 11.23 -2.50 -18.57
C GLY A 106 10.15 -3.34 -17.88
N HIS A 107 9.63 -2.92 -16.73
CA HIS A 107 8.48 -3.59 -16.12
C HIS A 107 7.16 -3.15 -16.79
N ASN A 108 6.17 -4.04 -16.78
CA ASN A 108 4.82 -3.68 -17.21
C ASN A 108 4.19 -2.71 -16.20
N SER A 109 3.44 -1.72 -16.69
CA SER A 109 2.61 -0.87 -15.83
C SER A 109 1.48 -1.68 -15.18
N PRO A 110 1.04 -1.32 -13.96
CA PRO A 110 -0.23 -1.78 -13.39
C PRO A 110 -1.39 -1.62 -14.38
N SER A 111 -2.38 -2.52 -14.30
CA SER A 111 -3.58 -2.45 -15.14
C SER A 111 -4.64 -1.50 -14.61
N SER A 112 -4.50 -1.04 -13.36
CA SER A 112 -5.44 -0.14 -12.69
C SER A 112 -4.71 0.56 -11.55
N PHE A 113 -5.14 1.78 -11.22
CA PHE A 113 -4.41 2.66 -10.33
C PHE A 113 -5.31 3.20 -9.21
N PRO A 114 -4.71 3.73 -8.13
CA PRO A 114 -5.45 4.49 -7.14
C PRO A 114 -6.19 5.69 -7.77
N TRP A 115 -7.29 6.08 -7.14
CA TRP A 115 -8.02 7.28 -7.53
C TRP A 115 -7.18 8.54 -7.29
N THR A 116 -7.40 9.54 -8.14
CA THR A 116 -7.00 10.92 -7.86
C THR A 116 -7.69 11.44 -6.61
N ILE A 117 -7.07 12.44 -5.99
CA ILE A 117 -7.63 13.15 -4.84
C ILE A 117 -9.01 13.72 -5.16
N GLN A 118 -9.16 14.34 -6.34
CA GLN A 118 -10.41 14.98 -6.73
C GLN A 118 -11.53 13.96 -6.89
N PHE A 119 -11.25 12.83 -7.54
CA PHE A 119 -12.22 11.76 -7.68
C PHE A 119 -12.63 11.17 -6.32
N ALA A 120 -11.66 10.90 -5.43
CA ALA A 120 -11.95 10.42 -4.08
C ALA A 120 -12.84 11.39 -3.28
N LYS A 121 -12.65 12.71 -3.45
CA LYS A 121 -13.53 13.73 -2.83
C LYS A 121 -14.96 13.66 -3.35
N THR A 122 -15.16 13.47 -4.65
CA THR A 122 -16.53 13.33 -5.22
C THR A 122 -17.28 12.13 -4.64
N LEU A 123 -16.55 11.09 -4.24
CA LEU A 123 -17.10 9.85 -3.68
C LEU A 123 -17.15 9.83 -2.16
N HIS A 124 -16.72 10.89 -1.45
CA HIS A 124 -16.50 10.89 0.00
C HIS A 124 -17.67 10.29 0.80
N ASN A 125 -18.90 10.73 0.50
CA ASN A 125 -20.12 10.28 1.17
C ASN A 125 -20.48 8.81 0.87
N SER A 126 -19.97 8.25 -0.22
CA SER A 126 -20.22 6.88 -0.67
C SER A 126 -19.11 5.89 -0.29
N LEU A 127 -17.96 6.34 0.22
CA LEU A 127 -16.83 5.47 0.57
C LEU A 127 -17.21 4.36 1.56
N SER A 128 -18.07 4.67 2.53
CA SER A 128 -18.55 3.66 3.49
C SER A 128 -19.40 2.56 2.83
N HIS A 129 -20.13 2.88 1.76
CA HIS A 129 -20.89 1.90 0.99
C HIS A 129 -19.96 0.96 0.23
N TYR A 130 -18.96 1.51 -0.47
CA TYR A 130 -17.97 0.71 -1.19
C TYR A 130 -17.13 -0.16 -0.25
N GLN A 131 -16.74 0.36 0.92
CA GLN A 131 -16.04 -0.43 1.95
C GLN A 131 -16.87 -1.64 2.39
N ARG A 132 -18.16 -1.46 2.70
CA ARG A 132 -19.04 -2.58 3.07
C ARG A 132 -19.16 -3.64 1.97
N GLY A 133 -19.13 -3.20 0.71
CA GLY A 133 -19.06 -4.11 -0.44
C GLY A 133 -17.80 -4.97 -0.37
N LEU A 134 -16.62 -4.33 -0.30
CA LEU A 134 -15.32 -5.03 -0.21
C LEU A 134 -15.21 -5.96 1.00
N ASP A 135 -15.69 -5.53 2.17
CA ASP A 135 -15.67 -6.33 3.39
C ASP A 135 -16.49 -7.62 3.25
N ARG A 136 -17.52 -7.62 2.40
CA ARG A 136 -18.38 -8.79 2.14
C ARG A 136 -17.82 -9.73 1.08
N VAL A 137 -17.31 -9.19 -0.03
CA VAL A 137 -16.89 -9.99 -1.19
C VAL A 137 -15.39 -10.32 -1.20
N GLY A 138 -14.62 -9.69 -0.31
CA GLY A 138 -13.16 -9.80 -0.25
C GLY A 138 -12.46 -8.86 -1.23
N PHE A 139 -11.25 -8.42 -0.86
CA PHE A 139 -10.49 -7.39 -1.60
C PHE A 139 -10.08 -7.79 -3.02
N ASN A 140 -10.02 -9.10 -3.32
CA ASN A 140 -9.75 -9.61 -4.67
C ASN A 140 -10.90 -9.32 -5.65
N ASN A 141 -12.11 -9.06 -5.13
CA ASN A 141 -13.27 -8.76 -5.94
C ASN A 141 -13.59 -7.27 -5.92
N ARG A 142 -12.90 -6.52 -6.77
CA ARG A 142 -13.10 -5.08 -6.98
C ARG A 142 -14.18 -4.75 -8.00
N LYS A 143 -14.95 -5.75 -8.44
CA LYS A 143 -16.05 -5.54 -9.38
C LYS A 143 -17.09 -4.63 -8.73
N GLY A 144 -17.33 -3.47 -9.33
CA GLY A 144 -18.29 -2.47 -8.83
C GLY A 144 -17.66 -1.26 -8.13
N LEU A 145 -16.33 -1.22 -7.97
CA LEU A 145 -15.67 0.05 -7.60
C LEU A 145 -15.68 1.01 -8.79
N PRO A 146 -15.98 2.31 -8.57
CA PRO A 146 -15.86 3.32 -9.61
C PRO A 146 -14.44 3.38 -10.18
N ILE A 147 -14.36 3.60 -11.48
CA ILE A 147 -13.10 3.80 -12.19
C ILE A 147 -12.89 5.31 -12.33
N ASP A 148 -11.75 5.80 -11.87
CA ASP A 148 -11.36 7.20 -12.07
C ASP A 148 -10.90 7.40 -13.51
N PRO A 149 -11.55 8.26 -14.33
CA PRO A 149 -11.15 8.51 -15.71
C PRO A 149 -9.71 9.03 -15.86
N ASP A 150 -9.18 9.72 -14.85
CA ASP A 150 -7.84 10.29 -14.87
C ASP A 150 -6.75 9.24 -14.54
N THR A 151 -7.13 8.10 -13.97
CA THR A 151 -6.19 7.02 -13.59
C THR A 151 -6.67 5.62 -14.00
N LYS A 152 -7.56 5.54 -15.00
CA LYS A 152 -8.15 4.27 -15.49
C LYS A 152 -7.12 3.35 -16.17
N ASP A 153 -6.06 3.93 -16.72
CA ASP A 153 -4.98 3.26 -17.44
C ASP A 153 -3.70 4.11 -17.37
N TRP A 154 -2.56 3.52 -17.77
CA TRP A 154 -1.26 4.17 -17.66
C TRP A 154 -1.16 5.44 -18.51
N GLU A 155 -1.76 5.45 -19.70
CA GLU A 155 -1.82 6.62 -20.57
C GLU A 155 -2.54 7.80 -19.89
N SER A 156 -3.67 7.54 -19.22
CA SER A 156 -4.41 8.55 -18.47
C SER A 156 -3.59 9.08 -17.29
N VAL A 157 -2.87 8.19 -16.58
CA VAL A 157 -1.96 8.58 -15.48
C VAL A 157 -0.87 9.51 -16.00
N GLN A 158 -0.21 9.18 -17.12
CA GLN A 158 0.86 10.01 -17.69
C GLN A 158 0.35 11.40 -18.11
N ARG A 159 -0.84 11.48 -18.68
CA ARG A 159 -1.48 12.75 -19.03
C ARG A 159 -1.87 13.57 -17.81
N LYS A 160 -2.34 12.92 -16.73
CA LYS A 160 -2.75 13.60 -15.50
C LYS A 160 -1.56 14.09 -14.68
N PHE A 161 -0.49 13.32 -14.66
CA PHE A 161 0.72 13.55 -13.88
C PHE A 161 1.93 13.59 -14.81
N PRO A 162 2.09 14.69 -15.59
CA PRO A 162 3.22 14.83 -16.48
C PRO A 162 4.53 14.80 -15.68
N PRO A 163 5.66 14.39 -16.30
CA PRO A 163 6.97 14.55 -15.68
C PRO A 163 7.19 16.00 -15.27
N PHE A 164 7.85 16.22 -14.14
CA PHE A 164 8.23 17.56 -13.73
C PHE A 164 9.34 18.05 -14.69
N GLU A 165 8.97 18.87 -15.66
CA GLU A 165 9.93 19.62 -16.47
C GLU A 165 10.41 20.80 -15.62
N GLY A 166 11.56 20.63 -14.96
CA GLY A 166 12.20 21.72 -14.24
C GLY A 166 12.58 22.82 -15.23
N TYR A 167 11.99 24.01 -15.06
CA TYR A 167 12.47 25.25 -15.69
C TYR A 167 13.65 25.82 -14.90
#